data_AF-A0A958XSD5-F1
#
_entry.id   AF-A0A958XSD5-F1
#
_cell.length_a   1.000
_cell.length_b   1.000
_cell.length_c   1.000
_cell.angle_alpha   90.00
_cell.angle_beta   90.00
_cell.angle_gamma   90.00
#
_symmetry.space_group_name_H-M   'P 1'
#
loop_
_entity.id
_entity.type
_entity.pdbx_description
1 polymer ?
#
loop_
_entity_poly.entity_id
_entity_poly.type
_entity_poly.pdbx_seq_one_letter_code
_entity_poly.pdbx_strand_id
1 'polypeptide(L)' 'MFKIVQQSNSNSATKPSASTFLLSRVEQYTRRICQDLDAQIDKRLVSTFFDLFNIILMFRNRAMGLLLSELGGYIV' A
#
# COMPACT_ATOMS: atom_id res chain seq x y z
N MET A 1 -4.84 0.40 -7.52
CA MET A 1 -4.09 1.37 -8.37
C MET A 1 -2.56 1.16 -8.27
N PHE A 2 -2.05 -0.07 -8.48
CA PHE A 2 -0.62 -0.42 -8.23
C PHE A 2 0.25 -0.62 -9.48
N LYS A 3 -0.33 -0.56 -10.68
CA LYS A 3 0.40 -0.79 -11.93
C LYS A 3 1.34 0.37 -12.32
N ILE A 4 1.10 1.59 -11.83
CA ILE A 4 1.87 2.78 -12.25
C ILE A 4 3.32 2.72 -11.71
N VAL A 5 3.56 2.08 -10.57
CA VAL A 5 4.90 1.99 -9.97
C VAL A 5 5.75 0.86 -10.59
N GLN A 6 5.14 -0.12 -11.27
CA GLN A 6 5.86 -1.30 -11.79
C GLN A 6 6.32 -1.17 -13.25
N GLN A 7 6.00 -0.08 -13.95
CA GLN A 7 6.15 0.01 -15.41
C GLN A 7 7.36 0.82 -15.91
N SER A 8 8.43 0.88 -15.12
CA SER A 8 9.73 1.37 -15.61
C SER A 8 10.86 0.56 -14.97
N ASN A 9 11.32 -0.48 -15.67
CA ASN A 9 12.68 -0.58 -16.19
C ASN A 9 12.99 -2.04 -16.59
N SER A 10 12.93 -2.31 -17.89
CA SER A 10 13.44 -3.53 -18.50
C SER A 10 14.96 -3.44 -18.66
N ASN A 11 15.73 -3.62 -17.58
CA ASN A 11 17.06 -4.23 -17.62
C ASN A 11 17.74 -4.24 -16.25
N SER A 12 18.57 -5.26 -16.04
CA SER A 12 19.51 -5.49 -14.95
C SER A 12 18.95 -6.07 -13.65
N ALA A 13 19.41 -7.29 -13.35
CA ALA A 13 19.27 -7.98 -12.08
C ALA A 13 19.77 -7.07 -10.95
N THR A 14 18.86 -6.38 -10.28
CA THR A 14 19.15 -5.40 -9.24
C THR A 14 18.37 -5.79 -7.99
N LYS A 15 19.05 -5.71 -6.85
CA LYS A 15 18.52 -6.06 -5.52
C LYS A 15 17.08 -5.55 -5.34
N PRO A 16 16.19 -6.27 -4.62
CA PRO A 16 14.82 -5.83 -4.41
C PRO A 16 14.83 -4.39 -3.90
N SER A 17 14.16 -3.50 -4.64
CA SER A 17 14.12 -2.08 -4.30
C SER A 17 13.54 -1.91 -2.89
N ALA A 18 13.99 -0.89 -2.15
CA ALA A 18 13.51 -0.65 -0.79
C ALA A 18 11.96 -0.62 -0.70
N SER A 19 11.30 -0.15 -1.76
CA SER A 19 9.84 -0.16 -1.89
C SER A 19 9.25 -1.57 -1.91
N THR A 20 9.85 -2.50 -2.67
CA THR A 20 9.39 -3.91 -2.70
C THR A 20 9.61 -4.63 -1.37
N PHE A 21 10.71 -4.30 -0.66
CA PHE A 21 10.96 -4.84 0.67
C PHE A 21 9.95 -4.33 1.71
N LEU A 22 9.63 -3.04 1.67
CA LEU A 22 8.62 -2.47 2.57
C LEU A 22 7.24 -3.05 2.27
N LEU A 23 6.87 -3.20 1.00
CA LEU A 23 5.59 -3.78 0.61
C LEU A 23 5.42 -5.21 1.15
N SER A 24 6.44 -6.07 0.98
CA SER A 24 6.38 -7.45 1.47
C SER A 24 6.29 -7.52 3.00
N ARG A 25 6.96 -6.60 3.70
CA ARG A 25 6.88 -6.49 5.16
C ARG A 25 5.51 -5.98 5.62
N VAL A 26 4.92 -5.03 4.90
CA VAL A 26 3.56 -4.55 5.17
C VAL A 26 2.55 -5.67 4.93
N GLU A 27 2.64 -6.39 3.82
CA GLU A 27 1.78 -7.55 3.52
C GLU A 27 1.89 -8.61 4.61
N GLN A 28 3.11 -8.96 5.02
CA GLN A 28 3.31 -9.92 6.11
C GLN A 28 2.70 -9.43 7.44
N TYR A 29 2.85 -8.14 7.75
CA TYR A 29 2.33 -7.54 8.98
C TYR A 29 0.80 -7.48 9.01
N THR A 30 0.16 -7.10 7.89
CA THR A 30 -1.29 -6.95 7.80
C THR A 30 -2.02 -8.24 7.43
N ARG A 31 -1.31 -9.31 7.06
CA ARG A 31 -1.89 -10.58 6.60
C ARG A 31 -3.02 -11.09 7.49
N ARG A 32 -2.77 -11.20 8.80
CA ARG A 32 -3.76 -11.77 9.73
C ARG A 32 -5.02 -10.92 9.80
N ILE A 33 -4.87 -9.60 9.97
CA ILE A 33 -6.02 -8.70 10.06
C ILE A 33 -6.79 -8.61 8.74
N CYS A 34 -6.11 -8.64 7.59
CA CYS A 34 -6.79 -8.69 6.29
C CYS A 34 -7.59 -10.00 6.12
N GLN A 35 -7.04 -11.14 6.54
CA GLN A 35 -7.75 -12.42 6.50
C GLN A 35 -8.97 -12.43 7.43
N ASP A 36 -8.82 -11.90 8.64
CA ASP A 36 -9.92 -11.80 9.60
C ASP A 36 -11.01 -10.85 9.09
N LEU A 37 -10.64 -9.77 8.41
CA LEU A 37 -11.57 -8.81 7.80
C LEU A 37 -12.25 -9.37 6.55
N ASP A 38 -11.54 -10.10 5.68
CA ASP A 38 -12.11 -10.74 4.48
C ASP A 38 -13.24 -11.71 4.83
N ALA A 39 -13.24 -12.28 6.04
CA ALA A 39 -14.31 -13.13 6.54
C ALA A 39 -15.51 -12.36 7.12
N GLN A 40 -15.36 -11.06 7.42
CA GLN A 40 -16.35 -10.26 8.13
C GLN A 40 -16.98 -9.16 7.28
N ILE A 41 -16.25 -8.64 6.29
CA ILE A 41 -16.67 -7.50 5.47
C ILE A 41 -16.39 -7.74 4.00
N ASP A 42 -16.93 -6.85 3.14
CA ASP A 42 -16.69 -6.92 1.71
C ASP A 42 -15.20 -6.78 1.37
N LYS A 43 -14.72 -7.66 0.48
CA LYS A 43 -13.32 -7.70 0.01
C LYS A 43 -12.82 -6.35 -0.54
N ARG A 44 -13.70 -5.52 -1.09
CA ARG A 44 -13.34 -4.17 -1.57
C ARG A 44 -12.93 -3.28 -0.40
N LEU A 45 -13.63 -3.36 0.73
CA LEU A 45 -13.29 -2.60 1.93
C LEU A 45 -11.97 -3.08 2.53
N VAL A 46 -11.71 -4.39 2.53
CA VAL A 46 -10.41 -4.95 2.96
C VAL A 46 -9.27 -4.48 2.06
N SER A 47 -9.51 -4.43 0.74
CA SER A 47 -8.54 -3.89 -0.22
C SER A 47 -8.29 -2.39 0.03
N THR A 48 -9.35 -1.60 0.23
CA THR A 48 -9.24 -0.17 0.57
C THR A 48 -8.47 0.04 1.87
N PHE A 49 -8.68 -0.78 2.89
CA PHE A 49 -7.92 -0.74 4.14
C PHE A 49 -6.42 -0.95 3.90
N PHE A 50 -6.06 -1.97 3.12
CA PHE A 50 -4.67 -2.25 2.80
C PHE A 50 -4.01 -1.11 2.04
N ASP A 51 -4.71 -0.53 1.07
CA ASP A 51 -4.24 0.59 0.26
C ASP A 51 -4.04 1.84 1.15
N LEU A 52 -5.03 2.15 1.99
CA LEU A 52 -4.98 3.21 3.00
C LEU A 52 -3.75 3.07 3.90
N PHE A 53 -3.49 1.86 4.42
CA PHE A 53 -2.36 1.60 5.31
C PHE A 53 -1.02 1.89 4.61
N ASN A 54 -0.87 1.46 3.36
CA ASN A 54 0.33 1.73 2.56
C ASN A 54 0.51 3.22 2.30
N ILE A 55 -0.57 3.93 1.96
CA ILE A 55 -0.56 5.37 1.73
C ILE A 55 -0.11 6.12 2.99
N ILE A 56 -0.68 5.79 4.16
CA ILE A 56 -0.26 6.42 5.42
C ILE A 56 1.23 6.21 5.67
N LEU A 57 1.74 5.00 5.45
CA LEU A 57 3.17 4.71 5.62
C LEU A 57 4.07 5.48 4.65
N MET A 58 3.67 5.61 3.38
CA MET A 58 4.43 6.34 2.36
C MET A 58 4.53 7.85 2.67
N PHE A 59 3.51 8.42 3.27
CA PHE A 59 3.42 9.87 3.53
C PHE A 59 3.74 10.25 4.97
N ARG A 60 3.99 9.26 5.85
CA ARG A 60 4.29 9.44 7.28
C ARG A 60 5.37 10.50 7.59
N ASN A 61 6.37 10.62 6.71
CA ASN A 61 7.51 11.53 6.91
C ASN A 61 7.42 12.82 6.08
N ARG A 62 6.27 13.16 5.49
CA ARG A 62 6.11 14.47 4.83
C ARG A 62 5.78 15.56 5.87
N ALA A 63 6.43 16.72 5.72
CA ALA A 63 6.34 17.85 6.67
C ALA A 63 4.92 18.40 6.86
N MET A 64 4.08 18.28 5.83
CA MET A 64 2.63 18.51 5.89
C MET A 64 1.99 17.13 5.67
N GLY A 65 1.62 16.44 6.75
CA GLY A 65 1.00 15.11 6.65
C GLY A 65 -0.20 15.11 5.69
N LEU A 66 -0.59 13.93 5.20
CA LEU A 66 -1.74 13.80 4.29
C LEU A 66 -2.98 14.50 4.86
N LEU A 67 -3.48 15.49 4.15
CA LEU A 67 -4.83 16.00 4.38
C LEU A 67 -5.82 14.88 4.02
N LEU A 68 -6.84 14.67 4.86
CA LEU A 68 -7.83 13.60 4.65
C LEU A 68 -8.49 13.66 3.26
N SER A 69 -8.62 14.87 2.71
CA SER A 69 -9.08 15.18 1.36
C SER A 69 -8.15 14.70 0.26
N GLU A 70 -6.83 14.73 0.47
CA GLU A 70 -5.85 14.17 -0.47
C GLU A 70 -5.85 12.64 -0.42
N LEU A 71 -6.10 12.08 0.77
CA LEU A 71 -6.11 10.66 1.02
C LEU A 71 -7.21 9.93 0.24
N GLY A 72 -8.38 10.57 0.10
CA GLY A 72 -9.43 10.10 -0.80
C GLY A 72 -9.01 10.03 -2.27
N GLY A 73 -8.11 10.90 -2.74
CA GLY A 73 -7.60 10.89 -4.11
C GLY A 73 -6.67 9.71 -4.45
N TYR A 74 -6.11 9.04 -3.44
CA TYR A 74 -5.24 7.87 -3.62
C TYR A 74 -5.98 6.53 -3.50
N ILE A 75 -7.20 6.53 -2.97
CA ILE A 75 -8.01 5.33 -2.70
C ILE A 75 -9.00 5.01 -3.85
N VAL A 76 -9.19 5.93 -4.80
CA VAL A 76 -10.15 5.83 -5.91
C VAL A 76 -9.57 5.07 -7.11
#